data_AF-A0A0H3ZKI4-F1
#
_entry.id   AF-A0A0H3ZKI4-F1
#
_cell.length_a   1.000
_cell.length_b   1.000
_cell.length_c   1.000
_cell.angle_alpha   90.00
_cell.angle_beta   90.00
_cell.angle_gamma   90.00
#
_symmetry.space_group_name_H-M   'P 1'
#
loop_
_entity.id
_entity.type
_entity.pdbx_description
1 polymer ?
#
loop_
_entity_poly.entity_id
_entity_poly.type
_entity_poly.pdbx_seq_one_letter_code
_entity_poly.pdbx_strand_id
1 'polypeptide(L)'
;MYYTVSDVVHNRVSHEIEKYQPKILETNPDEVEGKSIEYERLRLTKAQADGQELKNAKERREVIEAEFNIFCLSKVSAEVASILDTVPLSFKRRFPELEAKHIEHLRRDLVKAQNIAADLDCRIPEYLDEYLASSD
;
A
#
# COMPACT_ATOMS: atom_id res chain seq x y z
N MET A 1 -32.70 -44.93 -42.50
CA MET A 1 -32.33 -43.51 -42.31
C MET A 1 -30.84 -43.42 -42.59
N TYR A 2 -30.45 -42.78 -43.69
CA TYR A 2 -29.04 -42.65 -44.07
C TYR A 2 -28.56 -41.27 -43.60
N TYR A 3 -27.49 -41.23 -42.79
CA TYR A 3 -26.88 -39.99 -42.37
C TYR A 3 -26.07 -39.41 -43.52
N THR A 4 -26.26 -38.13 -43.79
CA THR A 4 -25.46 -37.40 -44.78
C THR A 4 -24.13 -37.01 -44.14
N VAL A 5 -23.08 -36.82 -44.95
CA VAL A 5 -21.79 -36.33 -44.47
C VAL A 5 -21.94 -35.03 -43.67
N SER A 6 -22.91 -34.19 -44.04
CA SER A 6 -23.29 -32.99 -43.30
C SER A 6 -23.67 -33.27 -41.84
N ASP A 7 -24.42 -34.34 -41.57
CA ASP A 7 -24.90 -34.68 -40.23
C ASP A 7 -23.74 -35.10 -39.31
N VAL A 8 -22.77 -35.84 -39.87
CA VAL A 8 -21.58 -36.29 -39.14
C VAL A 8 -20.66 -35.12 -38.83
N VAL A 9 -20.49 -34.20 -39.78
CA VAL A 9 -19.69 -32.98 -39.58
C VAL A 9 -20.36 -32.08 -38.54
N HIS A 10 -21.69 -31.90 -38.62
CA HIS A 10 -22.43 -31.11 -37.63
C HIS A 10 -22.29 -31.69 -36.23
N ASN A 11 -22.41 -33.01 -36.09
CA ASN A 11 -22.27 -33.69 -34.81
C ASN A 11 -20.85 -33.53 -34.24
N ARG A 12 -19.81 -33.66 -35.08
CA ARG A 12 -18.41 -33.48 -34.66
C ARG A 12 -18.09 -32.04 -34.28
N VAL A 13 -18.58 -31.06 -35.03
CA VAL A 13 -18.40 -29.64 -34.73
C VAL A 13 -19.10 -29.26 -33.44
N SER A 14 -20.35 -29.71 -33.24
CA SER A 14 -21.07 -29.48 -31.97
C SER A 14 -20.34 -30.12 -30.78
N HIS A 15 -19.78 -31.31 -30.94
CA HIS A 15 -19.03 -31.98 -29.88
C HIS A 15 -17.73 -31.25 -29.49
N GLU A 16 -17.02 -30.67 -30.47
CA GLU A 16 -15.84 -29.85 -30.21
C GLU A 16 -16.24 -28.52 -29.57
N ILE A 17 -17.32 -27.88 -30.03
CA ILE A 17 -17.84 -26.64 -29.40
C ILE A 17 -18.21 -26.90 -27.93
N GLU A 18 -18.94 -27.97 -27.62
CA GLU A 18 -19.29 -28.34 -26.24
C GLU A 18 -18.07 -28.59 -25.33
N LYS A 19 -16.96 -29.07 -25.90
CA LYS A 19 -15.72 -29.32 -25.16
C LYS A 19 -15.03 -28.02 -24.74
N TYR A 20 -15.15 -26.98 -25.54
CA TYR A 20 -14.57 -25.65 -25.28
C TYR A 20 -15.56 -24.65 -24.71
N GLN A 21 -16.85 -24.97 -24.68
CA GLN A 21 -17.86 -24.13 -24.07
C GLN A 21 -17.77 -24.26 -22.55
N PRO A 22 -17.56 -23.16 -21.81
CA PRO A 22 -17.61 -23.20 -20.36
C PRO A 22 -19.03 -23.66 -19.98
N LYS A 23 -19.15 -24.85 -19.41
CA LYS A 23 -20.40 -25.32 -18.82
C LYS A 23 -20.74 -24.34 -17.70
N ILE A 24 -21.72 -23.48 -17.94
CA ILE A 24 -22.38 -22.76 -16.87
C ILE A 24 -23.00 -23.87 -16.02
N LEU A 25 -22.41 -24.15 -14.87
CA LEU A 25 -23.00 -25.04 -13.88
C LEU A 25 -24.39 -24.48 -13.59
N GLU A 26 -25.43 -25.21 -13.99
CA GLU A 26 -26.77 -25.00 -13.45
C GLU A 26 -26.70 -25.35 -11.97
N THR A 27 -26.34 -24.35 -11.16
CA THR A 27 -26.24 -24.49 -9.73
C THR A 27 -27.66 -24.69 -9.19
N ASN A 28 -27.90 -25.86 -8.58
CA ASN A 28 -29.07 -26.06 -7.74
C ASN A 28 -29.04 -24.98 -6.63
N PRO A 29 -30.15 -24.24 -6.40
CA PRO A 29 -30.19 -23.15 -5.43
C PRO A 29 -30.07 -23.60 -3.96
N ASP A 30 -29.96 -24.91 -3.70
CA ASP A 30 -29.83 -25.50 -2.35
C ASP A 30 -28.40 -25.97 -1.99
N GLU A 31 -27.39 -25.86 -2.88
CA GLU A 31 -25.96 -26.09 -2.55
C GLU A 31 -25.26 -24.83 -2.00
N VAL A 32 -25.99 -24.01 -1.25
CA VAL A 32 -25.53 -22.69 -0.75
C VAL A 32 -24.72 -22.79 0.56
N GLU A 33 -24.29 -23.99 0.97
CA GLU A 33 -23.52 -24.18 2.21
C GLU A 33 -22.08 -24.71 2.02
N GLY A 34 -21.62 -24.83 0.77
CA GLY A 34 -20.23 -25.13 0.47
C GLY A 34 -19.76 -24.29 -0.70
N LYS A 35 -18.92 -23.27 -0.46
CA LYS A 35 -18.17 -22.59 -1.52
C LYS A 35 -17.55 -23.67 -2.40
N SER A 36 -18.00 -23.79 -3.65
CA SER A 36 -17.52 -24.83 -4.54
C SER A 36 -15.99 -24.77 -4.60
N ILE A 37 -15.33 -25.92 -4.71
CA ILE A 37 -13.86 -26.00 -4.81
C ILE A 37 -13.33 -25.06 -5.92
N GLU A 38 -14.13 -24.84 -6.97
CA GLU A 38 -13.84 -23.91 -8.05
C GLU A 38 -13.89 -22.44 -7.62
N TYR A 39 -14.88 -22.03 -6.82
CA TYR A 39 -14.93 -20.68 -6.25
C TYR A 39 -13.72 -20.39 -5.37
N GLU A 40 -13.29 -21.34 -4.55
CA GLU A 40 -12.11 -21.18 -3.70
C GLU A 40 -10.81 -21.08 -4.50
N ARG A 41 -10.69 -21.90 -5.56
CA ARG A 41 -9.57 -21.80 -6.52
C ARG A 41 -9.53 -20.45 -7.20
N LEU A 42 -10.66 -19.95 -7.70
CA LEU A 42 -10.73 -18.63 -8.32
C LEU A 42 -10.31 -17.52 -7.35
N ARG A 43 -10.78 -17.58 -6.09
CA ARG A 43 -10.40 -16.62 -5.04
C ARG A 43 -8.89 -16.66 -4.77
N LEU A 44 -8.30 -17.84 -4.69
CA LEU A 44 -6.86 -18.01 -4.50
C LEU A 44 -6.06 -17.48 -5.70
N THR A 45 -6.44 -17.84 -6.92
CA THR A 45 -5.78 -17.35 -8.14
C THR A 45 -5.86 -15.84 -8.26
N LYS A 46 -7.00 -15.24 -7.91
CA LYS A 46 -7.15 -13.78 -7.86
C LYS A 46 -6.21 -13.15 -6.82
N ALA A 47 -6.19 -13.67 -5.59
CA ALA A 47 -5.29 -13.17 -4.55
C ALA A 47 -3.80 -13.31 -4.92
N GLN A 48 -3.43 -14.38 -5.63
CA GLN A 48 -2.09 -14.57 -6.17
C GLN A 48 -1.75 -13.54 -7.25
N ALA A 49 -2.70 -13.25 -8.15
CA ALA A 49 -2.54 -12.22 -9.18
C ALA A 49 -2.34 -10.84 -8.53
N ASP A 50 -3.21 -10.46 -7.58
CA ASP A 50 -3.11 -9.19 -6.84
C ASP A 50 -1.76 -9.07 -6.11
N GLY A 51 -1.31 -10.15 -5.47
CA GLY A 51 -0.01 -10.20 -4.81
C GLY A 51 1.17 -10.02 -5.77
N GLN A 52 1.08 -10.62 -6.96
CA GLN A 52 2.10 -10.48 -8.00
C GLN A 52 2.10 -9.06 -8.59
N GLU A 53 0.93 -8.44 -8.77
CA GLU A 53 0.81 -7.05 -9.22
C GLU A 53 1.45 -6.09 -8.22
N LEU A 54 1.18 -6.25 -6.92
CA LEU A 54 1.80 -5.46 -5.86
C LEU A 54 3.33 -5.64 -5.88
N LYS A 55 3.81 -6.87 -6.06
CA LYS A 55 5.26 -7.14 -6.17
C LYS A 55 5.87 -6.46 -7.40
N ASN A 56 5.22 -6.54 -8.55
CA ASN A 56 5.66 -5.87 -9.77
C ASN A 56 5.68 -4.34 -9.57
N ALA A 57 4.68 -3.76 -8.89
CA ALA A 57 4.62 -2.34 -8.58
C ALA A 57 5.76 -1.92 -7.63
N LYS A 58 6.10 -2.74 -6.63
CA LYS A 58 7.29 -2.54 -5.77
C LYS A 58 8.58 -2.58 -6.59
N GLU A 59 8.73 -3.56 -7.48
CA GLU A 59 9.91 -3.67 -8.36
C GLU A 59 10.03 -2.47 -9.32
N ARG A 60 8.91 -1.96 -9.83
CA ARG A 60 8.84 -0.72 -10.61
C ARG A 60 8.98 0.57 -9.78
N ARG A 61 9.04 0.46 -8.45
CA ARG A 61 9.13 1.58 -7.49
C ARG A 61 7.93 2.52 -7.50
N GLU A 62 6.77 2.01 -7.89
CA GLU A 62 5.51 2.77 -7.87
C GLU A 62 4.89 2.80 -6.48
N VAL A 63 5.13 1.75 -5.68
CA VAL A 63 4.62 1.62 -4.31
C VAL A 63 5.75 1.27 -3.35
N ILE A 64 5.67 1.80 -2.14
CA ILE A 64 6.60 1.51 -1.04
C ILE A 64 5.84 0.95 0.15
N GLU A 65 6.52 0.17 0.97
CA GLU A 65 5.95 -0.32 2.22
C GLU A 65 5.78 0.83 3.20
N ALA A 66 4.61 0.91 3.84
CA ALA A 66 4.31 1.97 4.80
C ALA A 66 5.34 1.98 5.95
N GLU A 67 5.73 0.80 6.45
CA GLU A 67 6.76 0.65 7.48
C GLU A 67 8.11 1.22 7.04
N PHE A 68 8.49 1.04 5.78
CA PHE A 68 9.71 1.62 5.23
C PHE A 68 9.64 3.15 5.18
N ASN A 69 8.49 3.69 4.75
CA ASN A 69 8.29 5.15 4.73
C ASN A 69 8.41 5.75 6.14
N ILE A 70 7.74 5.15 7.12
CA ILE A 70 7.80 5.54 8.54
C ILE A 70 9.25 5.50 9.01
N PHE A 71 9.96 4.38 8.79
CA PHE A 71 11.36 4.24 9.16
C PHE A 71 12.27 5.32 8.54
N CYS A 72 12.14 5.57 7.25
CA CYS A 72 12.91 6.60 6.56
C CYS A 72 12.65 8.00 7.12
N LEU A 73 11.39 8.33 7.40
CA LEU A 73 11.03 9.62 7.97
C LEU A 73 11.50 9.75 9.42
N SER A 74 11.39 8.71 10.26
CA SER A 74 11.97 8.71 11.61
C SER A 74 13.47 9.00 11.58
N LYS A 75 14.20 8.42 10.60
CA LYS A 75 15.64 8.66 10.45
C LYS A 75 15.95 10.10 10.09
N VAL A 76 15.28 10.66 9.08
CA VAL A 76 15.47 12.05 8.68
C VAL A 76 15.10 13.01 9.81
N SER A 77 13.99 12.75 10.51
CA SER A 77 13.58 13.52 11.69
C SER A 77 14.63 13.52 12.79
N ALA A 78 15.24 12.37 13.09
CA ALA A 78 16.29 12.27 14.10
C ALA A 78 17.55 13.05 13.70
N GLU A 79 17.93 13.03 12.41
CA GLU A 79 19.03 13.85 11.90
C GLU A 79 18.75 15.35 12.05
N VAL A 80 17.53 15.79 11.71
CA VAL A 80 17.11 17.18 11.89
C VAL A 80 17.13 17.58 13.37
N ALA A 81 16.58 16.76 14.26
CA ALA A 81 16.57 17.02 15.69
C ALA A 81 18.00 17.18 16.25
N SER A 82 18.93 16.32 15.81
CA SER A 82 20.34 16.40 16.18
C SER A 82 21.00 17.70 15.72
N ILE A 83 20.70 18.18 14.51
CA ILE A 83 21.19 19.48 14.04
C ILE A 83 20.64 20.61 14.90
N LEU A 84 19.34 20.60 15.20
CA LEU A 84 18.68 21.62 16.02
C LEU A 84 19.29 21.72 17.43
N ASP A 85 19.75 20.61 18.02
CA ASP A 85 20.42 20.60 19.33
C ASP A 85 21.75 21.37 19.33
N THR A 86 22.43 21.44 18.20
CA THR A 86 23.72 22.14 18.08
C THR A 86 23.56 23.66 17.88
N VAL A 87 22.35 24.11 17.51
CA VAL A 87 22.08 25.51 17.14
C VAL A 87 22.29 26.47 18.33
N PRO A 88 21.77 26.23 19.55
CA PRO A 88 21.93 27.18 20.65
C PRO A 88 23.40 27.46 21.00
N LEU A 89 24.24 26.41 21.02
CA LEU A 89 25.66 26.53 21.32
C LEU A 89 26.41 27.27 20.21
N SER A 90 26.14 26.91 18.95
CA SER A 90 26.73 27.57 17.79
C SER A 90 26.36 29.06 17.73
N PHE A 91 25.11 29.39 18.09
CA PHE A 91 24.59 30.75 18.13
C PHE A 91 25.26 31.57 19.24
N LYS A 92 25.39 31.00 20.45
CA LYS A 92 26.12 31.61 21.57
C LYS A 92 27.58 31.92 21.22
N ARG A 93 28.25 31.00 20.52
CA ARG A 93 29.65 31.18 20.09
C ARG A 93 29.80 32.30 19.05
N ARG A 94 28.80 32.48 18.18
CA ARG A 94 28.80 33.46 17.10
C ARG A 94 28.41 34.87 17.56
N PHE A 95 27.58 34.96 18.61
CA PHE A 95 27.05 36.22 19.15
C PHE A 95 27.24 36.26 20.68
N PRO A 96 28.47 36.42 21.17
CA PRO A 96 28.77 36.40 22.60
C PRO A 96 28.17 37.58 23.37
N GLU A 97 27.85 38.69 22.69
CA GLU A 97 27.19 39.86 23.29
C GLU A 97 25.69 39.65 23.60
N LEU A 98 25.07 38.58 23.13
CA LEU A 98 23.66 38.30 23.44
C LEU A 98 23.48 37.84 24.88
N GLU A 99 22.53 38.47 25.57
CA GLU A 99 22.11 38.02 26.89
C GLU A 99 21.60 36.58 26.89
N ALA A 100 21.90 35.85 27.97
CA ALA A 100 21.48 34.45 28.14
C ALA A 100 19.97 34.25 27.97
N LYS A 101 19.14 35.24 28.32
CA LYS A 101 17.68 35.19 28.17
C LYS A 101 17.22 35.00 26.71
N HIS A 102 17.95 35.56 25.75
CA HIS A 102 17.63 35.43 24.32
C HIS A 102 17.94 34.02 23.82
N ILE A 103 19.08 33.46 24.29
CA ILE A 103 19.50 32.09 23.97
C ILE A 103 18.51 31.08 24.56
N GLU A 104 18.03 31.32 25.79
CA GLU A 104 17.01 30.47 26.42
C GLU A 104 15.63 30.57 25.74
N HIS A 105 15.29 31.72 25.15
CA HIS A 105 14.08 31.84 24.33
C HIS A 105 14.20 31.02 23.05
N LEU A 106 15.32 31.19 22.32
CA LEU A 106 15.64 30.40 21.12
C LEU A 106 15.62 28.90 21.42
N ARG A 107 16.25 28.47 22.52
CA ARG A 107 16.28 27.06 22.93
C ARG A 107 14.88 26.50 23.13
N ARG A 108 13.97 27.23 23.77
CA ARG A 108 12.58 26.80 23.99
C ARG A 108 11.84 26.57 22.68
N ASP A 109 12.04 27.43 21.68
CA ASP A 109 11.39 27.27 20.38
C ASP A 109 11.99 26.11 19.56
N LEU A 110 13.30 25.89 19.67
CA LEU A 110 13.96 24.74 19.05
C LEU A 110 13.50 23.40 19.65
N VAL A 111 13.28 23.33 20.96
CA VAL A 111 12.73 22.13 21.62
C VAL A 111 11.33 21.80 21.09
N LYS A 112 10.47 22.81 20.85
CA LYS A 112 9.16 22.56 20.23
C LYS A 112 9.31 21.95 18.83
N ALA A 113 10.22 22.48 18.02
CA ALA A 113 10.49 21.95 16.69
C ALA A 113 11.05 20.51 16.73
N GLN A 114 11.96 20.22 17.67
CA GLN A 114 12.49 18.87 17.88
C GLN A 114 11.41 17.87 18.28
N ASN A 115 10.52 18.23 19.20
CA ASN A 115 9.43 17.35 19.61
C ASN A 115 8.49 17.02 18.44
N ILE A 116 8.18 18.01 17.59
CA ILE A 116 7.38 17.77 16.38
C ILE A 116 8.12 16.82 15.41
N ALA A 117 9.43 17.00 15.22
CA ALA A 117 10.22 16.11 14.38
C ALA A 117 10.27 14.69 14.95
N ALA A 118 10.47 14.55 16.27
CA ALA A 118 10.54 13.28 16.96
C ALA A 118 9.21 12.50 16.89
N ASP A 119 8.07 13.20 16.92
CA ASP A 119 6.73 12.61 16.82
C ASP A 119 6.27 12.37 15.36
N LEU A 120 7.09 12.71 14.35
CA LEU A 120 6.66 12.68 12.96
C LEU A 120 6.16 11.30 12.54
N ASP A 121 6.85 10.26 12.98
CA ASP A 121 6.57 8.87 12.62
C ASP A 121 5.21 8.39 13.13
N CYS A 122 4.84 8.81 14.34
CA CYS A 122 3.54 8.53 14.93
C CYS A 122 2.39 9.24 14.20
N ARG A 123 2.64 10.40 13.58
CA ARG A 123 1.60 11.22 12.92
C ARG A 123 1.35 10.85 11.46
N ILE A 124 2.24 10.09 10.82
CA ILE A 124 2.10 9.70 9.41
C ILE A 124 0.76 9.02 9.11
N PRO A 125 0.28 8.04 9.93
CA PRO A 125 -1.01 7.42 9.67
C PRO A 125 -2.17 8.41 9.73
N GLU A 126 -2.17 9.30 10.73
CA GLU A 126 -3.21 10.33 10.89
C GLU A 126 -3.23 11.30 9.69
N TYR A 127 -2.06 11.74 9.23
CA TYR A 127 -1.95 12.61 8.05
C TYR A 127 -2.41 11.93 6.76
N LEU A 128 -2.20 10.62 6.65
CA LEU A 128 -2.70 9.85 5.51
C LEU A 128 -4.23 9.79 5.54
N ASP A 129 -4.82 9.53 6.71
CA ASP A 129 -6.27 9.48 6.87
C ASP A 129 -6.91 10.86 6.56
N GLU A 130 -6.33 11.95 7.04
CA GLU A 130 -6.76 13.32 6.72
C GLU A 130 -6.67 13.62 5.22
N TYR A 131 -5.57 13.24 4.57
CA TYR A 131 -5.40 13.43 3.13
C TYR A 131 -6.46 12.67 2.31
N LEU A 132 -6.74 11.41 2.67
CA LEU A 132 -7.75 10.59 2.01
C LEU A 132 -9.16 11.18 2.21
N ALA A 133 -9.49 11.58 3.44
CA ALA A 133 -10.76 12.22 3.74
C ALA A 133 -10.98 13.57 3.03
N SER A 134 -9.89 14.27 2.66
CA SER A 134 -9.97 15.52 1.87
C SER A 134 -10.13 15.31 0.36
N SER A 135 -9.89 14.07 -0.12
CA SER A 135 -9.90 13.72 -1.54
C SER A 135 -11.18 13.03 -2.00
N ASP A 136 -12.06 12.68 -1.06
CA ASP A 136 -13.46 12.22 -1.28
C ASP A 136 -14.44 13.40 -1.36
#